data_AF-A0A7J7PJG9-F1
#
_entry.id   AF-A0A7J7PJG9-F1
#
_cell.length_a   1.000
_cell.length_b   1.000
_cell.length_c   1.000
_cell.angle_alpha   90.00
_cell.angle_beta   90.00
_cell.angle_gamma   90.00
#
_symmetry.space_group_name_H-M   'P 1'
#
loop_
_entity.id
_entity.type
_entity.pdbx_description
1 polymer ?
#
loop_
_entity_poly.entity_id
_entity_poly.type
_entity_poly.pdbx_seq_one_letter_code
_entity_poly.pdbx_strand_id
1 'polypeptide(L)'
;MFAPAVLVLLHHCLTEYLSTWKPWKARKGDTAHWLLVQAFVNGNQAYFMTLFFFLSGGPVRATLVQAQGPRRLPVGPDAAMVTPVLFYSMVIAPFNIWWVKHTTDPSATIGQAYREWFAPGWPSKYVLPTGPPWFIWMLWCFNVAYVIIKVAADSPAGKQVVGRLVQVCCRKGVVAPGDDDALAQQAEGKKDAASAGPGLGAAEYTTKQWFAGGAVLTGVLFTLMYATRVLDMLAFNVRPAVFISRGPFVAFMPDYFVVYVVAFALGIHSGPASWNVLARLPSGYASWWLSIAGICWLLRTFVEQSFCVVWSAGLLVLFRDAFNVQPRWLGRHIINAAYGAYIIHPPVIILFARAVMGLDAVAPSAVINAAVISLPVVVCSWAVAAAVRAIPGFDRVL
;
A
#
# COMPACT_ATOMS: atom_id res chain seq x y z
N MET A 1 3.87 -11.75 -5.34
CA MET A 1 4.58 -10.44 -5.33
C MET A 1 4.87 -9.89 -6.73
N PHE A 2 5.07 -10.71 -7.78
CA PHE A 2 5.38 -10.20 -9.12
C PHE A 2 4.35 -9.21 -9.69
N ALA A 3 3.08 -9.60 -9.75
CA ALA A 3 2.08 -8.78 -10.43
C ALA A 3 1.78 -7.43 -9.76
N PRO A 4 1.72 -7.31 -8.41
CA PRO A 4 1.68 -5.99 -7.77
C PRO A 4 2.87 -5.10 -8.11
N ALA A 5 4.09 -5.65 -8.21
CA ALA A 5 5.27 -4.86 -8.58
C ALA A 5 5.18 -4.39 -10.03
N VAL A 6 4.75 -5.23 -10.97
CA VAL A 6 4.53 -4.81 -12.37
C VAL A 6 3.52 -3.67 -12.42
N LEU A 7 2.40 -3.82 -11.71
CA LEU A 7 1.34 -2.83 -11.68
C LEU A 7 1.81 -1.47 -11.12
N VAL A 8 2.71 -1.48 -10.14
CA VAL A 8 3.38 -0.28 -9.60
C VAL A 8 4.31 0.36 -10.63
N LEU A 9 5.09 -0.43 -11.36
CA LEU A 9 5.95 0.13 -12.41
C LEU A 9 5.11 0.75 -13.52
N LEU A 10 4.03 0.09 -13.94
CA LEU A 10 3.07 0.65 -14.90
C LEU A 10 2.47 1.95 -14.36
N HIS A 11 2.11 1.98 -13.07
CA HIS A 11 1.63 3.20 -12.41
C HIS A 11 2.67 4.32 -12.52
N HIS A 12 3.92 4.08 -12.13
CA HIS A 12 4.96 5.10 -12.16
C HIS A 12 5.32 5.54 -13.58
N CYS A 13 5.32 4.63 -14.56
CA CYS A 13 5.49 4.99 -15.97
C CYS A 13 4.40 5.98 -16.42
N LEU A 14 3.15 5.69 -16.07
CA LEU A 14 2.01 6.54 -16.43
C LEU A 14 2.00 7.86 -15.66
N THR A 15 2.33 7.87 -14.37
CA THR A 15 2.39 9.12 -13.59
C THR A 15 3.51 10.02 -14.05
N GLU A 16 4.68 9.47 -14.37
CA GLU A 16 5.80 10.26 -14.90
C GLU A 16 5.46 10.85 -16.27
N TYR A 17 4.79 10.07 -17.12
CA TYR A 17 4.31 10.53 -18.43
C TYR A 17 3.23 11.62 -18.31
N LEU A 18 2.37 11.55 -17.30
CA LEU A 18 1.37 12.59 -17.01
C LEU A 18 1.93 13.79 -16.24
N SER A 19 3.07 13.62 -15.58
CA SER A 19 3.65 14.65 -14.76
C SER A 19 4.00 15.84 -15.65
N THR A 20 3.85 17.04 -15.12
CA THR A 20 4.00 18.30 -15.87
C THR A 20 5.42 18.59 -16.38
N TRP A 21 6.35 17.63 -16.24
CA TRP A 21 7.71 17.76 -16.70
C TRP A 21 7.76 17.77 -18.24
N LYS A 22 8.35 18.83 -18.79
CA LYS A 22 8.60 18.92 -20.24
C LYS A 22 9.61 17.83 -20.63
N PRO A 23 9.41 17.13 -21.76
CA PRO A 23 8.57 17.54 -22.91
C PRO A 23 7.12 17.03 -22.90
N TRP A 24 6.75 16.09 -22.02
CA TRP A 24 5.50 15.34 -22.08
C TRP A 24 4.31 16.09 -21.46
N LYS A 25 4.03 17.31 -21.92
CA LYS A 25 2.75 17.95 -21.60
C LYS A 25 1.65 17.15 -22.29
N ALA A 26 1.02 16.22 -21.56
CA ALA A 26 -0.23 15.60 -21.97
C ALA A 26 -1.14 16.71 -22.52
N ARG A 27 -1.60 16.55 -23.77
CA ARG A 27 -2.48 17.53 -24.41
C ARG A 27 -3.72 17.64 -23.54
N LYS A 28 -3.83 18.75 -22.78
CA LYS A 28 -4.98 19.04 -21.91
C LYS A 28 -6.33 19.12 -22.67
N GLY A 29 -6.30 19.03 -24.00
CA GLY A 29 -7.48 19.12 -24.86
C GLY A 29 -8.29 17.83 -25.01
N ASP A 30 -7.78 16.66 -24.57
CA ASP A 30 -8.54 15.40 -24.62
C ASP A 30 -9.02 14.99 -23.22
N THR A 31 -10.25 15.38 -22.89
CA THR A 31 -10.90 15.09 -21.60
C THR A 31 -11.07 13.59 -21.38
N ALA A 32 -11.42 12.82 -22.41
CA ALA A 32 -11.65 11.38 -22.28
C ALA A 32 -10.33 10.66 -21.95
N HIS A 33 -9.26 11.03 -22.64
CA HIS A 33 -7.92 10.53 -22.34
C HIS A 33 -7.49 10.90 -20.90
N TRP A 34 -7.64 12.18 -20.51
CA TRP A 34 -7.29 12.61 -19.15
C TRP A 34 -8.07 11.83 -18.09
N LEU A 35 -9.37 11.62 -18.30
CA LEU A 35 -10.22 10.84 -17.39
C LEU A 35 -9.79 9.38 -17.29
N LEU A 36 -9.48 8.72 -18.42
CA LEU A 36 -9.02 7.32 -18.42
C LEU A 36 -7.71 7.16 -17.65
N VAL A 37 -6.74 8.05 -17.87
CA VAL A 37 -5.46 7.95 -17.17
C VAL A 37 -5.61 8.32 -15.70
N GLN A 38 -6.46 9.29 -15.34
CA GLN A 38 -6.78 9.57 -13.94
C GLN A 38 -7.47 8.40 -13.25
N ALA A 39 -8.43 7.74 -13.91
CA ALA A 39 -9.07 6.55 -13.38
C ALA A 39 -8.06 5.43 -13.14
N PHE A 40 -7.13 5.21 -14.09
CA PHE A 40 -6.05 4.25 -13.90
C PHE A 40 -5.12 4.65 -12.76
N VAL A 41 -4.59 5.88 -12.76
CA VAL A 41 -3.61 6.34 -11.76
C VAL A 41 -4.22 6.32 -10.37
N ASN A 42 -5.37 6.96 -10.17
CA ASN A 42 -6.01 7.02 -8.85
C ASN A 42 -6.48 5.64 -8.40
N GLY A 43 -7.04 4.85 -9.31
CA GLY A 43 -7.48 3.50 -9.01
C GLY A 43 -6.34 2.58 -8.61
N ASN A 44 -5.25 2.64 -9.37
CA ASN A 44 -4.05 1.88 -9.09
C ASN A 44 -3.38 2.36 -7.81
N GLN A 45 -3.24 3.69 -7.60
CA GLN A 45 -2.72 4.30 -6.38
C GLN A 45 -3.42 3.85 -5.12
N ALA A 46 -4.74 3.89 -5.14
CA ALA A 46 -5.51 3.50 -3.98
C ALA A 46 -5.40 1.98 -3.75
N TYR A 47 -5.46 1.18 -4.82
CA TYR A 47 -5.28 -0.27 -4.77
C TYR A 47 -3.94 -0.70 -4.20
N PHE A 48 -2.82 -0.34 -4.86
CA PHE A 48 -1.52 -0.92 -4.50
C PHE A 48 -1.14 -0.52 -3.09
N MET A 49 -1.46 0.71 -2.67
CA MET A 49 -1.11 1.15 -1.31
C MET A 49 -1.92 0.41 -0.26
N THR A 50 -3.24 0.42 -0.38
CA THR A 50 -4.11 -0.26 0.59
C THR A 50 -3.80 -1.74 0.64
N LEU A 51 -3.63 -2.37 -0.52
CA LEU A 51 -3.29 -3.78 -0.59
C LEU A 51 -1.92 -4.07 0.02
N PHE A 52 -0.88 -3.29 -0.28
CA PHE A 52 0.44 -3.59 0.26
C PHE A 52 0.49 -3.41 1.77
N PHE A 53 -0.21 -2.42 2.34
CA PHE A 53 -0.36 -2.31 3.79
C PHE A 53 -1.10 -3.51 4.38
N PHE A 54 -2.18 -3.96 3.74
CA PHE A 54 -2.89 -5.18 4.14
C PHE A 54 -1.97 -6.41 4.10
N LEU A 55 -1.30 -6.65 2.98
CA LEU A 55 -0.40 -7.78 2.79
C LEU A 55 0.80 -7.73 3.74
N SER A 56 1.34 -6.55 4.04
CA SER A 56 2.46 -6.39 4.96
C SER A 56 2.10 -6.74 6.40
N GLY A 57 0.85 -6.53 6.83
CA GLY A 57 0.43 -6.82 8.21
C GLY A 57 0.49 -8.31 8.56
N GLY A 58 0.31 -9.18 7.57
CA GLY A 58 0.33 -10.64 7.77
C GLY A 58 1.70 -11.18 8.23
N PRO A 59 2.77 -11.03 7.43
CA PRO A 59 4.11 -11.51 7.76
C PRO A 59 4.68 -10.93 9.05
N VAL A 60 4.41 -9.64 9.34
CA VAL A 60 4.89 -8.92 10.53
C VAL A 60 4.58 -9.68 11.81
N ARG A 61 3.39 -10.29 11.91
CA ARG A 61 2.99 -11.09 13.07
C ARG A 61 3.77 -12.41 13.18
N ALA A 62 4.12 -13.01 12.05
CA ALA A 62 4.81 -14.30 12.01
C ALA A 62 6.32 -14.15 12.30
N THR A 63 6.99 -13.14 11.74
CA THR A 63 8.44 -12.98 11.88
C THR A 63 8.86 -12.27 13.16
N LEU A 64 8.16 -11.21 13.60
CA LEU A 64 8.63 -10.41 14.73
C LEU A 64 8.25 -10.99 16.10
N VAL A 65 7.07 -11.60 16.21
CA VAL A 65 6.56 -12.06 17.52
C VAL A 65 7.01 -13.48 17.85
N GLN A 66 7.07 -14.39 16.87
CA GLN A 66 7.37 -15.80 17.14
C GLN A 66 8.87 -16.11 17.22
N ALA A 67 9.72 -15.39 16.49
CA ALA A 67 11.10 -15.85 16.30
C ALA A 67 12.09 -15.42 17.39
N GLN A 68 11.88 -14.32 18.12
CA GLN A 68 12.98 -13.71 18.92
C GLN A 68 12.61 -13.13 20.29
N GLY A 69 11.33 -13.15 20.69
CA GLY A 69 10.87 -12.56 21.94
C GLY A 69 10.93 -11.03 21.96
N PRO A 70 10.14 -10.35 22.82
CA PRO A 70 9.90 -8.91 22.75
C PRO A 70 11.11 -8.01 23.05
N ARG A 71 12.27 -8.57 23.43
CA ARG A 71 13.47 -7.81 23.85
C ARG A 71 14.57 -7.73 22.80
N ARG A 72 14.46 -8.44 21.68
CA ARG A 72 15.45 -8.37 20.60
C ARG A 72 14.75 -7.78 19.38
N LEU A 73 14.83 -6.45 19.26
CA LEU A 73 14.57 -5.79 17.99
C LEU A 73 15.60 -6.34 17.00
N PRO A 74 15.17 -7.06 15.95
CA PRO A 74 16.11 -7.66 15.06
C PRO A 74 16.72 -6.55 14.21
N VAL A 75 17.98 -6.22 14.49
CA VAL A 75 18.77 -5.25 13.70
C VAL A 75 18.86 -5.66 12.22
N GLY A 76 18.60 -6.93 11.88
CA GLY A 76 18.65 -7.46 10.52
C GLY A 76 17.49 -7.05 9.59
N PRO A 77 16.22 -7.43 9.85
CA PRO A 77 15.09 -7.17 8.96
C PRO A 77 14.77 -5.68 8.79
N ASP A 78 14.93 -4.88 9.85
CA ASP A 78 14.64 -3.44 9.80
C ASP A 78 15.65 -2.71 8.92
N ALA A 79 16.92 -3.11 8.97
CA ALA A 79 17.94 -2.57 8.09
C ALA A 79 17.64 -2.86 6.61
N ALA A 80 17.04 -4.01 6.27
CA ALA A 80 16.67 -4.35 4.89
C ALA A 80 15.54 -3.47 4.32
N MET A 81 14.67 -2.90 5.17
CA MET A 81 13.66 -1.94 4.75
C MET A 81 14.22 -0.51 4.68
N VAL A 82 15.00 -0.10 5.68
CA VAL A 82 15.51 1.28 5.76
C VAL A 82 16.65 1.53 4.77
N THR A 83 17.52 0.55 4.54
CA THR A 83 18.70 0.71 3.67
C THR A 83 18.31 1.10 2.24
N PRO A 84 17.35 0.45 1.56
CA PRO A 84 16.95 0.83 0.22
C PRO A 84 16.27 2.20 0.15
N VAL A 85 15.56 2.59 1.20
CA VAL A 85 14.97 3.93 1.35
C VAL A 85 16.08 4.99 1.40
N LEU A 86 17.08 4.78 2.26
CA LEU A 86 18.23 5.67 2.37
C LEU A 86 19.04 5.70 1.08
N PHE A 87 19.32 4.54 0.47
CA PHE A 87 20.04 4.47 -0.79
C PHE A 87 19.31 5.24 -1.90
N TYR A 88 18.00 5.07 -2.00
CA TYR A 88 17.22 5.81 -2.97
C TYR A 88 17.29 7.32 -2.70
N SER A 89 17.02 7.76 -1.48
CA SER A 89 17.00 9.18 -1.13
C SER A 89 18.38 9.85 -1.20
N MET A 90 19.45 9.12 -0.91
CA MET A 90 20.80 9.68 -0.88
C MET A 90 21.51 9.57 -2.23
N VAL A 91 21.18 8.59 -3.07
CA VAL A 91 21.89 8.31 -4.32
C VAL A 91 20.98 8.44 -5.53
N ILE A 92 19.91 7.64 -5.60
CA ILE A 92 19.06 7.56 -6.79
C ILE A 92 18.34 8.88 -7.07
N ALA A 93 17.78 9.52 -6.05
CA ALA A 93 17.00 10.74 -6.23
C ALA A 93 17.87 11.94 -6.68
N PRO A 94 19.02 12.26 -6.03
CA PRO A 94 19.94 13.26 -6.55
C PRO A 94 20.46 12.93 -7.95
N PHE A 95 20.73 11.65 -8.24
CA PHE A 95 21.15 11.20 -9.57
C PHE A 95 20.06 11.49 -10.62
N ASN A 96 18.80 11.18 -10.32
CA ASN A 96 17.67 11.46 -11.22
C ASN A 96 17.53 12.97 -11.50
N ILE A 97 17.66 13.81 -10.47
CA ILE A 97 17.64 15.27 -10.62
C ILE A 97 18.79 15.74 -11.50
N TRP A 98 20.01 15.26 -11.22
CA TRP A 98 21.18 15.59 -12.02
C TRP A 98 21.00 15.18 -13.46
N TRP A 99 20.58 13.94 -13.72
CA TRP A 99 20.41 13.41 -15.06
C TRP A 99 19.40 14.24 -15.86
N VAL A 100 18.22 14.50 -15.29
CA VAL A 100 17.20 15.32 -15.94
C VAL A 100 17.76 16.71 -16.28
N LYS A 101 18.46 17.37 -15.34
CA LYS A 101 19.08 18.68 -15.61
C LYS A 101 20.18 18.62 -16.64
N HIS A 102 21.07 17.65 -16.55
CA HIS A 102 22.20 17.47 -17.45
C HIS A 102 21.75 17.26 -18.89
N THR A 103 20.58 16.65 -19.10
CA THR A 103 20.01 16.50 -20.45
C THR A 103 19.55 17.82 -21.09
N THR A 104 19.20 18.83 -20.28
CA THR A 104 18.79 20.16 -20.79
C THR A 104 19.89 21.20 -20.68
N ASP A 105 20.81 21.02 -19.74
CA ASP A 105 21.95 21.88 -19.47
C ASP A 105 23.17 21.00 -19.16
N PRO A 106 24.05 20.76 -20.15
CA PRO A 106 25.26 19.95 -19.96
C PRO A 106 26.22 20.50 -18.89
N SER A 107 26.08 21.77 -18.48
CA SER A 107 26.87 22.35 -17.38
C SER A 107 26.35 21.96 -15.99
N ALA A 108 25.16 21.37 -15.91
CA ALA A 108 24.58 20.92 -14.64
C ALA A 108 25.46 19.84 -14.00
N THR A 109 25.89 20.10 -12.77
CA THR A 109 26.77 19.18 -12.01
C THR A 109 25.98 18.36 -11.02
N ILE A 110 26.48 17.16 -10.70
CA ILE A 110 25.85 16.31 -9.67
C ILE A 110 25.80 17.04 -8.31
N GLY A 111 26.81 17.85 -7.99
CA GLY A 111 26.83 18.66 -6.77
C GLY A 111 25.72 19.72 -6.71
N GLN A 112 25.26 20.27 -7.85
CA GLN A 112 24.07 21.13 -7.87
C GLN A 112 22.80 20.33 -7.57
N ALA A 113 22.67 19.11 -8.09
CA ALA A 113 21.52 18.25 -7.81
C ALA A 113 21.43 17.84 -6.34
N TYR A 114 22.56 17.48 -5.71
CA TYR A 114 22.62 17.25 -4.27
C TYR A 114 22.24 18.50 -3.47
N ARG A 115 22.79 19.68 -3.83
CA ARG A 115 22.42 20.94 -3.15
C ARG A 115 20.95 21.28 -3.27
N GLU A 116 20.34 21.02 -4.42
CA GLU A 116 18.90 21.23 -4.62
C GLU A 116 18.06 20.23 -3.85
N TRP A 117 18.44 18.95 -3.87
CA TRP A 117 17.77 17.88 -3.13
C TRP A 117 17.77 18.13 -1.62
N PHE A 118 18.93 18.53 -1.07
CA PHE A 118 19.09 18.86 0.34
C PHE A 118 18.82 20.34 0.66
N ALA A 119 18.35 21.13 -0.32
CA ALA A 119 18.12 22.55 -0.11
C ALA A 119 17.11 22.76 1.04
N PRO A 120 17.44 23.56 2.07
CA PRO A 120 16.49 23.94 3.11
C PRO A 120 15.29 24.62 2.45
N GLY A 121 14.10 24.13 2.74
CA GLY A 121 12.90 24.64 2.08
C GLY A 121 11.63 23.99 2.56
N TRP A 122 11.49 23.82 3.88
CA TRP A 122 10.22 23.44 4.48
C TRP A 122 9.15 24.45 4.05
N PRO A 123 7.98 24.02 3.55
CA PRO A 123 7.49 22.64 3.46
C PRO A 123 7.79 21.95 2.08
N SER A 124 8.40 22.65 1.12
CA SER A 124 8.42 22.29 -0.31
C SER A 124 9.53 21.38 -0.90
N LYS A 125 10.66 21.10 -0.23
CA LYS A 125 11.82 20.47 -0.92
C LYS A 125 12.45 19.22 -0.31
N TYR A 126 12.64 19.17 1.02
CA TYR A 126 13.26 17.99 1.65
C TYR A 126 12.24 17.21 2.46
N VAL A 127 11.96 16.00 2.01
CA VAL A 127 11.06 15.08 2.71
C VAL A 127 11.66 13.67 2.55
N LEU A 128 12.14 13.09 3.66
CA LEU A 128 12.80 11.79 3.61
C LEU A 128 11.85 10.69 4.11
N PRO A 129 11.48 9.72 3.27
CA PRO A 129 11.69 9.65 1.81
C PRO A 129 10.62 10.37 0.97
N THR A 130 11.00 10.76 -0.24
CA THR A 130 10.07 11.11 -1.33
C THR A 130 10.18 10.10 -2.47
N GLY A 131 9.19 10.14 -3.37
CA GLY A 131 9.10 9.21 -4.48
C GLY A 131 8.72 7.82 -4.00
N PRO A 132 8.93 6.77 -4.80
CA PRO A 132 8.45 5.42 -4.52
C PRO A 132 8.77 4.88 -3.12
N PRO A 133 9.99 5.00 -2.56
CA PRO A 133 10.32 4.36 -1.28
C PRO A 133 9.53 4.83 -0.06
N TRP A 134 8.73 5.88 -0.17
CA TRP A 134 7.83 6.31 0.90
C TRP A 134 6.93 5.21 1.44
N PHE A 135 6.50 4.30 0.57
CA PHE A 135 5.73 3.15 0.97
C PHE A 135 6.53 2.23 1.92
N ILE A 136 7.78 1.91 1.57
CA ILE A 136 8.66 1.06 2.40
C ILE A 136 8.91 1.72 3.76
N TRP A 137 9.11 3.04 3.76
CA TRP A 137 9.26 3.78 5.00
C TRP A 137 8.01 3.73 5.89
N MET A 138 6.84 3.89 5.31
CA MET A 138 5.58 3.75 6.05
C MET A 138 5.39 2.34 6.62
N LEU A 139 5.74 1.30 5.84
CA LEU A 139 5.74 -0.07 6.36
C LEU A 139 6.65 -0.23 7.57
N TRP A 140 7.86 0.32 7.50
CA TRP A 140 8.78 0.31 8.62
C TRP A 140 8.18 1.04 9.84
N CYS A 141 7.59 2.23 9.65
CA CYS A 141 6.90 2.95 10.73
C CYS A 141 5.76 2.13 11.35
N PHE A 142 4.95 1.45 10.54
CA PHE A 142 3.86 0.60 11.02
C PHE A 142 4.37 -0.63 11.77
N ASN A 143 5.49 -1.22 11.36
CA ASN A 143 6.12 -2.32 12.08
C ASN A 143 6.62 -1.86 13.45
N VAL A 144 7.29 -0.70 13.51
CA VAL A 144 7.75 -0.11 14.77
C VAL A 144 6.56 0.19 15.68
N ALA A 145 5.52 0.84 15.16
CA ALA A 145 4.30 1.15 15.91
C ALA A 145 3.63 -0.13 16.44
N TYR A 146 3.52 -1.17 15.61
CA TYR A 146 2.97 -2.46 16.02
C TYR A 146 3.77 -3.09 17.16
N VAL A 147 5.10 -3.11 17.07
CA VAL A 147 5.97 -3.63 18.14
C VAL A 147 5.76 -2.85 19.44
N ILE A 148 5.72 -1.52 19.38
CA ILE A 148 5.47 -0.66 20.54
C ILE A 148 4.11 -0.99 21.16
N ILE A 149 3.04 -1.01 20.35
CA ILE A 149 1.67 -1.32 20.80
C ILE A 149 1.62 -2.72 21.42
N LYS A 150 2.28 -3.70 20.81
CA LYS A 150 2.29 -5.08 21.28
C LYS A 150 3.02 -5.21 22.62
N VAL A 151 4.22 -4.62 22.75
CA VAL A 151 4.98 -4.58 24.01
C VAL A 151 4.18 -3.86 25.10
N ALA A 152 3.53 -2.75 24.78
CA ALA A 152 2.67 -2.02 25.70
C ALA A 152 1.46 -2.87 26.13
N ALA A 153 0.77 -3.54 25.20
CA ALA A 153 -0.37 -4.40 25.47
C ALA A 153 -0.01 -5.64 26.31
N ASP A 154 1.20 -6.19 26.11
CA ASP A 154 1.69 -7.36 26.86
C ASP A 154 2.23 -7.00 28.25
N SER A 155 2.45 -5.70 28.53
CA SER A 155 2.83 -5.21 29.85
C SER A 155 1.71 -5.43 30.90
N PRO A 156 2.01 -5.48 32.20
CA PRO A 156 0.98 -5.62 33.24
C PRO A 156 -0.10 -4.53 33.17
N ALA A 157 0.30 -3.28 32.92
CA ALA A 157 -0.62 -2.15 32.74
C ALA A 157 -1.48 -2.31 31.48
N GLY A 158 -0.87 -2.71 30.36
CA GLY A 158 -1.58 -2.99 29.11
C GLY A 158 -2.64 -4.07 29.26
N LYS A 159 -2.31 -5.17 29.93
CA LYS A 159 -3.27 -6.26 30.22
C LYS A 159 -4.46 -5.79 31.04
N GLN A 160 -4.24 -4.91 32.02
CA GLN A 160 -5.33 -4.31 32.80
C GLN A 160 -6.23 -3.42 31.94
N VAL A 161 -5.64 -2.56 31.10
CA VAL A 161 -6.39 -1.66 30.21
C VAL A 161 -7.19 -2.45 29.18
N VAL A 162 -6.55 -3.41 28.49
CA VAL A 162 -7.20 -4.28 27.50
C VAL A 162 -8.30 -5.10 28.16
N GLY A 163 -8.06 -5.67 29.35
CA GLY A 163 -9.06 -6.40 30.11
C GLY A 163 -10.29 -5.56 30.43
N ARG A 164 -10.10 -4.30 30.87
CA ARG A 164 -11.21 -3.35 31.12
C ARG A 164 -11.98 -3.03 29.84
N LEU A 165 -11.29 -2.78 28.72
CA LEU A 165 -11.94 -2.47 27.45
C LEU A 165 -12.78 -3.64 26.95
N VAL A 166 -12.22 -4.86 26.97
CA VAL A 166 -12.95 -6.08 26.61
C VAL A 166 -14.17 -6.26 27.52
N GLN A 167 -14.02 -6.05 28.83
CA GLN A 167 -15.13 -6.14 29.77
C GLN A 167 -16.23 -5.12 29.44
N VAL A 168 -15.89 -3.86 29.13
CA VAL A 168 -16.87 -2.83 28.74
C VAL A 168 -17.60 -3.20 27.44
N CYS A 169 -16.88 -3.72 26.44
CA CYS A 169 -17.48 -4.14 25.18
C CYS A 169 -18.38 -5.37 25.34
N CYS A 170 -17.99 -6.37 26.13
CA CYS A 170 -18.77 -7.58 26.37
C CYS A 170 -19.97 -7.35 27.30
N ARG A 171 -19.87 -6.41 28.26
CA ARG A 171 -20.95 -6.12 29.22
C ARG A 171 -22.17 -5.45 28.57
N LYS A 172 -22.08 -4.94 27.35
CA LYS A 172 -23.25 -4.42 26.60
C LYS A 172 -24.14 -5.51 26.00
N GLY A 173 -23.73 -6.79 26.06
CA GLY A 173 -24.60 -7.93 25.78
C GLY A 173 -25.19 -8.52 27.06
N VAL A 174 -25.77 -7.70 27.94
CA VAL A 174 -26.52 -8.20 29.10
C VAL A 174 -27.64 -9.08 28.57
N VAL A 175 -27.43 -10.39 28.69
CA VAL A 175 -28.43 -11.43 28.61
C VAL A 175 -29.60 -10.97 29.48
N ALA A 176 -30.80 -10.92 28.92
CA ALA A 176 -31.99 -10.57 29.67
C ALA A 176 -32.07 -11.50 30.90
N PRO A 177 -32.33 -10.97 32.11
CA PRO A 177 -32.45 -11.80 33.30
C PRO A 177 -33.60 -12.79 33.09
N GLY A 178 -33.28 -14.06 32.83
CA GLY A 178 -34.24 -15.09 32.46
C GLY A 178 -33.69 -16.36 31.78
N ASP A 179 -32.47 -16.35 31.24
CA ASP A 179 -31.90 -17.48 30.46
C ASP A 179 -30.87 -18.35 31.23
N ASP A 180 -30.76 -18.19 32.55
CA ASP A 180 -29.75 -18.91 33.36
C ASP A 180 -29.95 -20.44 33.36
N ASP A 181 -31.19 -20.92 33.20
CA ASP A 181 -31.50 -22.36 33.15
C ASP A 181 -31.12 -23.05 31.82
N ALA A 182 -31.10 -22.30 30.71
CA ALA A 182 -30.77 -22.84 29.39
C ALA A 182 -29.26 -23.07 29.20
N LEU A 183 -28.42 -22.27 29.87
CA LEU A 183 -26.96 -22.40 29.82
C LEU A 183 -26.43 -23.58 30.65
N ALA A 184 -27.13 -23.96 31.73
CA ALA A 184 -26.79 -25.12 32.54
C ALA A 184 -26.95 -26.44 31.76
N GLN A 185 -28.02 -26.57 30.94
CA GLN A 185 -28.25 -27.77 30.12
C GLN A 185 -27.26 -27.92 28.95
N GLN A 186 -26.74 -26.82 28.40
CA GLN A 186 -25.70 -26.89 27.36
C GLN A 186 -24.30 -27.27 27.89
N ALA A 187 -24.04 -27.10 29.18
CA ALA A 187 -22.76 -27.45 29.79
C ALA A 187 -22.57 -28.96 29.98
N GLU A 188 -23.66 -29.70 30.24
CA GLU A 188 -23.58 -31.15 30.47
C GLU A 188 -23.43 -31.96 29.17
N GLY A 189 -24.06 -31.54 28.07
CA GLY A 189 -23.94 -32.23 26.76
C GLY A 189 -22.58 -32.08 26.05
N LYS A 190 -21.68 -31.23 26.56
CA LYS A 190 -20.41 -30.89 25.88
C LYS A 190 -19.22 -31.75 26.28
N LYS A 191 -19.34 -32.60 27.30
CA LYS A 191 -18.24 -33.48 27.76
C LYS A 191 -17.92 -34.60 26.76
N ASP A 192 -18.88 -35.04 25.96
CA ASP A 192 -18.69 -36.18 25.03
C ASP A 192 -18.19 -35.76 23.63
N ALA A 193 -18.21 -34.46 23.31
CA ALA A 193 -17.77 -33.94 22.00
C ALA A 193 -16.29 -33.52 21.95
N ALA A 194 -15.52 -33.74 23.02
CA ALA A 194 -14.16 -33.22 23.16
C ALA A 194 -13.08 -33.91 22.29
N SER A 195 -13.43 -34.97 21.54
CA SER A 195 -12.49 -35.71 20.68
C SER A 195 -12.54 -35.32 19.19
N ALA A 196 -13.59 -34.63 18.76
CA ALA A 196 -13.63 -34.01 17.43
C ALA A 196 -13.12 -32.59 17.58
N GLY A 197 -11.84 -32.36 17.24
CA GLY A 197 -11.27 -31.01 17.22
C GLY A 197 -12.26 -30.07 16.54
N PRO A 198 -12.62 -28.93 17.15
CA PRO A 198 -13.68 -28.09 16.64
C PRO A 198 -13.28 -27.67 15.23
N GLY A 199 -13.88 -28.34 14.24
CA GLY A 199 -14.04 -27.76 12.92
C GLY A 199 -14.77 -26.47 13.22
N LEU A 200 -14.02 -25.37 13.28
CA LEU A 200 -14.57 -24.03 13.37
C LEU A 200 -15.44 -23.90 12.13
N GLY A 201 -16.70 -24.33 12.25
CA GLY A 201 -17.79 -24.14 11.32
C GLY A 201 -17.99 -22.65 11.27
N ALA A 202 -17.11 -22.02 10.51
CA ALA A 202 -16.90 -20.62 10.64
C ALA A 202 -18.11 -19.95 10.03
N ALA A 203 -18.84 -19.21 10.87
CA ALA A 203 -20.10 -18.59 10.51
C ALA A 203 -20.03 -18.01 9.09
N GLU A 204 -20.85 -18.57 8.21
CA GLU A 204 -21.07 -17.99 6.89
C GLU A 204 -21.82 -16.69 7.09
N TYR A 205 -21.16 -15.58 6.81
CA TYR A 205 -21.83 -14.28 6.81
C TYR A 205 -22.80 -14.24 5.64
N THR A 206 -24.04 -13.85 5.92
CA THR A 206 -25.03 -13.60 4.88
C THR A 206 -24.58 -12.43 3.99
N THR A 207 -25.02 -12.41 2.74
CA THR A 207 -24.75 -11.30 1.81
C THR A 207 -25.13 -9.93 2.42
N LYS A 208 -26.23 -9.88 3.20
CA LYS A 208 -26.68 -8.68 3.92
C LYS A 208 -25.67 -8.22 4.98
N GLN A 209 -25.13 -9.14 5.78
CA GLN A 209 -24.12 -8.82 6.79
C GLN A 209 -22.83 -8.31 6.14
N TRP A 210 -22.43 -8.89 5.00
CA TRP A 210 -21.31 -8.40 4.21
C TRP A 210 -21.53 -6.97 3.71
N PHE A 211 -22.71 -6.67 3.15
CA PHE A 211 -23.03 -5.32 2.68
C PHE A 211 -23.07 -4.31 3.81
N ALA A 212 -23.73 -4.65 4.92
CA ALA A 212 -23.79 -3.77 6.09
C ALA A 212 -22.39 -3.53 6.65
N GLY A 213 -21.57 -4.58 6.81
CA GLY A 213 -20.20 -4.46 7.30
C GLY A 213 -19.32 -3.62 6.38
N GLY A 214 -19.38 -3.85 5.06
CA GLY A 214 -18.64 -3.08 4.06
C GLY A 214 -19.06 -1.60 4.03
N ALA A 215 -20.36 -1.31 4.04
CA ALA A 215 -20.87 0.05 4.07
C ALA A 215 -20.49 0.79 5.35
N VAL A 216 -20.59 0.14 6.51
CA VAL A 216 -20.16 0.70 7.81
C VAL A 216 -18.66 0.98 7.80
N LEU A 217 -17.84 0.02 7.35
CA LEU A 217 -16.39 0.21 7.27
C LEU A 217 -16.03 1.38 6.35
N THR A 218 -16.63 1.45 5.16
CA THR A 218 -16.42 2.56 4.22
C THR A 218 -16.86 3.90 4.82
N GLY A 219 -18.00 3.95 5.50
CA GLY A 219 -18.49 5.17 6.15
C GLY A 219 -17.56 5.64 7.28
N VAL A 220 -17.05 4.71 8.10
CA VAL A 220 -16.08 5.01 9.17
C VAL A 220 -14.76 5.51 8.58
N LEU A 221 -14.22 4.82 7.58
CA LEU A 221 -13.00 5.24 6.89
C LEU A 221 -13.16 6.63 6.29
N PHE A 222 -14.23 6.87 5.54
CA PHE A 222 -14.54 8.17 4.95
C PHE A 222 -14.62 9.27 6.01
N THR A 223 -15.34 9.04 7.11
CA THR A 223 -15.52 10.02 8.19
C THR A 223 -14.20 10.36 8.86
N LEU A 224 -13.39 9.34 9.17
CA LEU A 224 -12.08 9.54 9.79
C LEU A 224 -11.12 10.28 8.86
N MET A 225 -11.04 9.90 7.57
CA MET A 225 -10.23 10.61 6.59
C MET A 225 -10.67 12.08 6.42
N TYR A 226 -11.98 12.32 6.35
CA TYR A 226 -12.54 13.66 6.24
C TYR A 226 -12.25 14.48 7.52
N ALA A 227 -12.38 13.88 8.70
CA ALA A 227 -12.04 14.51 9.97
C ALA A 227 -10.55 14.85 10.04
N THR A 228 -9.65 13.95 9.63
CA THR A 228 -8.20 14.23 9.56
C THR A 228 -7.93 15.43 8.63
N ARG A 229 -8.56 15.47 7.45
CA ARG A 229 -8.46 16.62 6.54
C ARG A 229 -8.91 17.93 7.20
N VAL A 230 -10.05 17.92 7.89
CA VAL A 230 -10.58 19.10 8.57
C VAL A 230 -9.70 19.51 9.75
N LEU A 231 -9.23 18.57 10.56
CA LEU A 231 -8.34 18.83 11.70
C LEU A 231 -7.00 19.40 11.24
N ASP A 232 -6.40 18.89 10.16
CA ASP A 232 -5.17 19.44 9.59
C ASP A 232 -5.37 20.89 9.11
N MET A 233 -6.51 21.18 8.46
CA MET A 233 -6.85 22.55 8.08
C MET A 233 -6.94 23.49 9.28
N LEU A 234 -7.61 23.04 10.35
CA LEU A 234 -7.85 23.84 11.54
C LEU A 234 -6.58 24.02 12.39
N ALA A 235 -5.79 22.96 12.56
CA ALA A 235 -4.61 22.96 13.43
C ALA A 235 -3.45 23.78 12.87
N PHE A 236 -3.25 23.78 11.56
CA PHE A 236 -2.09 24.41 10.94
C PHE A 236 -2.39 25.73 10.22
N ASN A 237 -3.68 26.10 10.05
CA ASN A 237 -4.09 27.25 9.23
C ASN A 237 -3.48 27.23 7.81
N VAL A 238 -3.16 26.04 7.31
CA VAL A 238 -2.59 25.81 6.00
C VAL A 238 -3.70 25.33 5.09
N ARG A 239 -3.78 25.85 3.86
CA ARG A 239 -4.71 25.32 2.85
C ARG A 239 -4.47 23.80 2.72
N PRO A 240 -5.50 22.95 2.73
CA PRO A 240 -5.33 21.49 2.78
C PRO A 240 -4.44 20.98 1.64
N ALA A 241 -4.53 21.59 0.45
CA ALA A 241 -3.68 21.29 -0.69
C ALA A 241 -2.17 21.52 -0.46
N VAL A 242 -1.79 22.44 0.42
CA VAL A 242 -0.39 22.78 0.74
C VAL A 242 0.17 21.83 1.79
N PHE A 243 -0.60 21.44 2.81
CA PHE A 243 -0.15 20.49 3.82
C PHE A 243 0.01 19.07 3.24
N ILE A 244 -0.97 18.62 2.43
CA ILE A 244 -0.97 17.31 1.75
C ILE A 244 0.22 17.16 0.78
N SER A 245 0.68 18.26 0.18
CA SER A 245 1.81 18.21 -0.78
C SER A 245 3.18 18.52 -0.17
N ARG A 246 3.26 18.92 1.11
CA ARG A 246 4.46 19.55 1.68
C ARG A 246 4.78 19.21 3.15
N GLY A 247 4.17 18.17 3.74
CA GLY A 247 4.42 17.81 5.15
C GLY A 247 5.92 17.55 5.49
N PRO A 248 6.38 17.88 6.72
CA PRO A 248 7.80 17.90 7.11
C PRO A 248 8.55 16.56 7.09
N PHE A 249 7.85 15.42 7.18
CA PHE A 249 8.50 14.16 7.52
C PHE A 249 8.34 13.09 6.46
N VAL A 250 7.25 13.06 5.70
CA VAL A 250 7.03 12.12 4.58
C VAL A 250 6.13 12.80 3.54
N ALA A 251 6.33 12.52 2.25
CA ALA A 251 5.45 12.97 1.17
C ALA A 251 4.18 12.14 1.29
N PHE A 252 3.44 12.45 2.34
CA PHE A 252 2.42 11.62 2.90
C PHE A 252 1.11 12.19 2.42
N MET A 253 0.24 11.34 1.89
CA MET A 253 -1.14 11.73 1.65
C MET A 253 -1.91 11.45 2.94
N PRO A 254 -2.04 12.41 3.88
CA PRO A 254 -2.70 12.20 5.17
C PRO A 254 -4.11 11.65 5.00
N ASP A 255 -4.74 12.03 3.90
CA ASP A 255 -6.00 11.50 3.41
C ASP A 255 -6.08 9.98 3.52
N TYR A 256 -5.05 9.23 3.13
CA TYR A 256 -5.10 7.78 3.12
C TYR A 256 -4.55 7.13 4.39
N PHE A 257 -4.05 7.89 5.36
CA PHE A 257 -3.43 7.33 6.56
C PHE A 257 -4.33 6.36 7.30
N VAL A 258 -5.58 6.79 7.52
CA VAL A 258 -6.56 5.98 8.24
C VAL A 258 -6.81 4.69 7.49
N VAL A 259 -6.94 4.76 6.16
CA VAL A 259 -7.12 3.59 5.30
C VAL A 259 -5.94 2.64 5.43
N TYR A 260 -4.72 3.16 5.46
CA TYR A 260 -3.50 2.36 5.61
C TYR A 260 -3.40 1.71 6.98
N VAL A 261 -3.69 2.44 8.05
CA VAL A 261 -3.71 1.91 9.44
C VAL A 261 -4.74 0.79 9.55
N VAL A 262 -5.95 1.01 9.04
CA VAL A 262 -7.02 0.00 9.06
C VAL A 262 -6.64 -1.21 8.21
N ALA A 263 -6.14 -1.00 6.99
CA ALA A 263 -5.68 -2.08 6.13
C ALA A 263 -4.57 -2.91 6.79
N PHE A 264 -3.57 -2.25 7.39
CA PHE A 264 -2.48 -2.91 8.11
C PHE A 264 -2.98 -3.70 9.32
N ALA A 265 -3.86 -3.11 10.14
CA ALA A 265 -4.48 -3.77 11.28
C ALA A 265 -5.31 -5.00 10.86
N LEU A 266 -6.11 -4.86 9.79
CA LEU A 266 -6.82 -5.97 9.17
C LEU A 266 -5.83 -7.04 8.70
N GLY A 267 -4.71 -6.67 8.10
CA GLY A 267 -3.62 -7.56 7.72
C GLY A 267 -3.08 -8.39 8.89
N ILE A 268 -2.77 -7.75 10.02
CA ILE A 268 -2.29 -8.39 11.26
C ILE A 268 -3.32 -9.41 11.79
N HIS A 269 -4.59 -9.01 11.81
CA HIS A 269 -5.68 -9.86 12.29
C HIS A 269 -6.06 -10.94 11.29
N SER A 270 -5.74 -10.74 10.00
CA SER A 270 -6.14 -11.65 8.94
C SER A 270 -5.46 -13.00 9.01
N GLY A 271 -4.28 -13.17 9.64
CA GLY A 271 -3.61 -14.43 10.05
C GLY A 271 -3.62 -15.64 9.07
N PRO A 272 -2.61 -16.54 9.07
CA PRO A 272 -2.63 -17.70 8.15
C PRO A 272 -3.91 -18.56 8.23
N ALA A 273 -4.51 -18.67 9.42
CA ALA A 273 -5.76 -19.40 9.65
C ALA A 273 -7.04 -18.62 9.26
N SER A 274 -6.98 -17.28 9.20
CA SER A 274 -8.13 -16.40 8.95
C SER A 274 -8.12 -15.79 7.55
N TRP A 275 -7.15 -16.14 6.69
CA TRP A 275 -7.19 -15.88 5.23
C TRP A 275 -8.40 -16.52 4.54
N ASN A 276 -9.12 -17.40 5.24
CA ASN A 276 -10.45 -17.87 4.85
C ASN A 276 -11.48 -16.72 4.69
N VAL A 277 -11.27 -15.55 5.28
CA VAL A 277 -12.16 -14.38 5.05
C VAL A 277 -12.14 -13.96 3.59
N LEU A 278 -10.98 -13.99 2.93
CA LEU A 278 -10.89 -13.74 1.48
C LEU A 278 -11.49 -14.90 0.68
N ALA A 279 -11.32 -16.15 1.14
CA ALA A 279 -11.96 -17.33 0.54
C ALA A 279 -13.49 -17.26 0.56
N ARG A 280 -14.07 -16.49 1.48
CA ARG A 280 -15.53 -16.26 1.62
C ARG A 280 -16.07 -15.10 0.78
N LEU A 281 -15.23 -14.35 0.06
CA LEU A 281 -15.72 -13.29 -0.81
C LEU A 281 -16.45 -13.92 -2.02
N PRO A 282 -17.72 -13.60 -2.27
CA PRO A 282 -18.44 -14.11 -3.44
C PRO A 282 -17.78 -13.64 -4.73
N SER A 283 -17.71 -14.51 -5.75
CA SER A 283 -17.05 -14.27 -7.04
C SER A 283 -17.62 -13.10 -7.85
N GLY A 284 -18.80 -12.56 -7.48
CA GLY A 284 -19.43 -11.38 -8.09
C GLY A 284 -19.21 -10.06 -7.34
N TYR A 285 -18.58 -10.08 -6.16
CA TYR A 285 -18.46 -8.92 -5.27
C TYR A 285 -17.69 -7.76 -5.93
N ALA A 286 -16.55 -8.05 -6.54
CA ALA A 286 -15.73 -7.04 -7.21
C ALA A 286 -16.48 -6.37 -8.37
N SER A 287 -17.14 -7.17 -9.22
CA SER A 287 -17.87 -6.66 -10.39
C SER A 287 -19.04 -5.75 -10.01
N TRP A 288 -19.78 -6.08 -8.94
CA TRP A 288 -20.92 -5.29 -8.50
C TRP A 288 -20.53 -3.94 -7.91
N TRP A 289 -19.47 -3.92 -7.10
CA TRP A 289 -19.03 -2.66 -6.54
C TRP A 289 -18.32 -1.76 -7.56
N LEU A 290 -17.70 -2.32 -8.62
CA LEU A 290 -17.17 -1.51 -9.73
C LEU A 290 -18.31 -0.72 -10.38
N SER A 291 -19.49 -1.33 -10.51
CA SER A 291 -20.69 -0.69 -11.04
C SER A 291 -21.22 0.42 -10.10
N ILE A 292 -21.23 0.21 -8.78
CA ILE A 292 -21.69 1.22 -7.81
C ILE A 292 -20.70 2.40 -7.71
N ALA A 293 -19.40 2.12 -7.65
CA ALA A 293 -18.36 3.15 -7.62
C ALA A 293 -18.36 4.01 -8.90
N GLY A 294 -18.69 3.42 -10.04
CA GLY A 294 -18.83 4.12 -11.32
C GLY A 294 -20.02 5.11 -11.38
N ILE A 295 -21.09 4.87 -10.62
CA ILE A 295 -22.32 5.69 -10.65
C ILE A 295 -22.22 6.92 -9.72
N CYS A 296 -21.48 6.85 -8.61
CA CYS A 296 -21.46 7.90 -7.57
C CYS A 296 -20.44 9.04 -7.80
N TRP A 297 -20.26 9.50 -9.04
CA TRP A 297 -19.25 10.50 -9.46
C TRP A 297 -19.28 11.87 -8.76
N LEU A 298 -20.36 12.20 -8.02
CA LEU A 298 -20.53 13.50 -7.37
C LEU A 298 -19.79 13.64 -6.03
N LEU A 299 -19.25 12.55 -5.45
CA LEU A 299 -18.43 12.57 -4.24
C LEU A 299 -17.05 11.99 -4.56
N ARG A 300 -16.17 12.79 -5.19
CA ARG A 300 -14.82 12.38 -5.61
C ARG A 300 -14.09 11.49 -4.60
N THR A 301 -14.07 11.88 -3.31
CA THR A 301 -13.43 11.09 -2.24
C THR A 301 -14.11 9.75 -2.03
N PHE A 302 -15.44 9.69 -2.02
CA PHE A 302 -16.19 8.43 -1.86
C PHE A 302 -15.96 7.48 -3.04
N VAL A 303 -15.86 8.01 -4.26
CA VAL A 303 -15.54 7.21 -5.47
C VAL A 303 -14.12 6.69 -5.42
N GLU A 304 -13.13 7.53 -5.10
CA GLU A 304 -11.73 7.12 -4.96
C GLU A 304 -11.60 5.99 -3.92
N GLN A 305 -12.28 6.11 -2.77
CA GLN A 305 -12.26 5.08 -1.73
C GLN A 305 -13.05 3.82 -2.08
N SER A 306 -14.23 3.95 -2.70
CA SER A 306 -15.01 2.79 -3.13
C SER A 306 -14.25 2.04 -4.22
N PHE A 307 -13.75 2.74 -5.23
CA PHE A 307 -12.93 2.15 -6.29
C PHE A 307 -11.70 1.43 -5.71
N CYS A 308 -11.02 2.05 -4.74
CA CYS A 308 -9.92 1.44 -4.00
C CYS A 308 -10.27 0.08 -3.40
N VAL A 309 -11.31 0.02 -2.56
CA VAL A 309 -11.72 -1.21 -1.84
C VAL A 309 -12.05 -2.32 -2.83
N VAL A 310 -12.73 -1.95 -3.91
CA VAL A 310 -13.28 -2.87 -4.90
C VAL A 310 -12.21 -3.45 -5.78
N TRP A 311 -11.34 -2.58 -6.29
CA TRP A 311 -10.18 -2.96 -7.05
C TRP A 311 -9.23 -3.80 -6.17
N SER A 312 -9.13 -3.46 -4.87
CA SER A 312 -8.41 -4.23 -3.84
C SER A 312 -8.91 -5.65 -3.70
N ALA A 313 -10.20 -5.81 -3.45
CA ALA A 313 -10.83 -7.11 -3.33
C ALA A 313 -10.77 -7.89 -4.66
N GLY A 314 -11.06 -7.23 -5.79
CA GLY A 314 -11.12 -7.86 -7.10
C GLY A 314 -9.77 -8.41 -7.57
N LEU A 315 -8.71 -7.60 -7.49
CA LEU A 315 -7.39 -8.08 -7.85
C LEU A 315 -6.84 -9.09 -6.82
N LEU A 316 -7.18 -8.99 -5.53
CA LEU A 316 -6.85 -10.04 -4.56
C LEU A 316 -7.45 -11.38 -4.94
N VAL A 317 -8.75 -11.41 -5.29
CA VAL A 317 -9.45 -12.61 -5.76
C VAL A 317 -8.84 -13.11 -7.06
N LEU A 318 -8.59 -12.22 -8.03
CA LEU A 318 -7.94 -12.57 -9.29
C LEU A 318 -6.54 -13.17 -9.06
N PHE A 319 -5.72 -12.57 -8.18
CA PHE A 319 -4.39 -13.08 -7.87
C PHE A 319 -4.43 -14.40 -7.14
N ARG A 320 -5.42 -14.60 -6.26
CA ARG A 320 -5.64 -15.88 -5.59
C ARG A 320 -6.06 -16.97 -6.58
N ASP A 321 -7.02 -16.70 -7.44
CA ASP A 321 -7.65 -17.74 -8.28
C ASP A 321 -6.86 -18.01 -9.55
N ALA A 322 -6.34 -16.96 -10.20
CA ALA A 322 -5.64 -17.09 -11.49
C ALA A 322 -4.11 -17.16 -11.36
N PHE A 323 -3.53 -16.60 -10.29
CA PHE A 323 -2.08 -16.39 -10.22
C PHE A 323 -1.40 -16.98 -8.96
N ASN A 324 -2.12 -17.68 -8.09
CA ASN A 324 -1.55 -18.34 -6.91
C ASN A 324 -0.94 -19.71 -7.25
N VAL A 325 -0.21 -19.77 -8.36
CA VAL A 325 0.52 -20.96 -8.79
C VAL A 325 1.92 -20.89 -8.20
N GLN A 326 2.44 -21.99 -7.66
CA GLN A 326 3.83 -22.02 -7.22
C GLN A 326 4.75 -21.72 -8.41
N PRO A 327 5.56 -20.65 -8.32
CA PRO A 327 6.40 -20.26 -9.42
C PRO A 327 7.46 -21.35 -9.69
N ARG A 328 7.63 -21.70 -10.96
CA ARG A 328 8.78 -22.48 -11.44
C ARG A 328 10.09 -21.71 -11.18
N TRP A 329 11.23 -22.31 -11.51
CA TRP A 329 12.55 -21.72 -11.27
C TRP A 329 12.66 -20.26 -11.77
N LEU A 330 12.22 -19.98 -13.01
CA LEU A 330 12.24 -18.63 -13.57
C LEU A 330 11.34 -17.66 -12.79
N GLY A 331 10.14 -18.11 -12.41
CA GLY A 331 9.22 -17.31 -11.61
C GLY A 331 9.81 -16.94 -10.25
N ARG A 332 10.59 -17.84 -9.63
CA ARG A 332 11.30 -17.54 -8.38
C ARG A 332 12.34 -16.43 -8.57
N HIS A 333 13.13 -16.47 -9.63
CA HIS A 333 14.10 -15.41 -9.92
C HIS A 333 13.41 -14.06 -10.15
N ILE A 334 12.32 -14.06 -10.93
CA ILE A 334 11.52 -12.85 -11.19
C ILE A 334 10.93 -12.28 -9.90
N ILE A 335 10.37 -13.13 -9.03
CA ILE A 335 9.81 -12.71 -7.75
C ILE A 335 10.89 -12.17 -6.82
N ASN A 336 12.04 -12.84 -6.76
CA ASN A 336 13.13 -12.42 -5.89
C ASN A 336 13.70 -11.07 -6.35
N ALA A 337 13.69 -10.75 -7.64
CA ALA A 337 14.15 -9.46 -8.16
C ALA A 337 13.10 -8.32 -8.06
N ALA A 338 11.86 -8.61 -7.67
CA ALA A 338 10.77 -7.63 -7.69
C ALA A 338 11.01 -6.44 -6.75
N TYR A 339 11.63 -6.66 -5.60
CA TYR A 339 11.96 -5.59 -4.66
C TYR A 339 13.07 -4.67 -5.20
N GLY A 340 14.15 -5.25 -5.73
CA GLY A 340 15.16 -4.48 -6.47
C GLY A 340 14.58 -3.69 -7.65
N ALA A 341 13.68 -4.29 -8.44
CA ALA A 341 13.02 -3.61 -9.56
C ALA A 341 12.18 -2.42 -9.09
N TYR A 342 11.49 -2.56 -7.94
CA TYR A 342 10.76 -1.47 -7.31
C TYR A 342 11.67 -0.30 -6.87
N ILE A 343 12.92 -0.54 -6.48
CA ILE A 343 13.85 0.56 -6.12
C ILE A 343 14.48 1.19 -7.37
N ILE A 344 14.80 0.37 -8.38
CA ILE A 344 15.59 0.75 -9.55
C ILE A 344 14.73 1.32 -10.69
N HIS A 345 13.41 1.09 -10.71
CA HIS A 345 12.60 1.53 -11.84
C HIS A 345 12.61 3.05 -12.12
N PRO A 346 12.76 3.98 -11.14
CA PRO A 346 12.73 5.42 -11.46
C PRO A 346 13.84 5.89 -12.41
N PRO A 347 15.15 5.58 -12.20
CA PRO A 347 16.17 5.91 -13.19
C PRO A 347 15.91 5.22 -14.54
N VAL A 348 15.37 3.99 -14.55
CA VAL A 348 15.02 3.29 -15.80
C VAL A 348 13.92 4.04 -16.56
N ILE A 349 12.86 4.48 -15.87
CA ILE A 349 11.80 5.30 -16.47
C ILE A 349 12.38 6.55 -17.10
N ILE A 350 13.26 7.27 -16.39
CA ILE A 350 13.84 8.53 -16.89
C ILE A 350 14.68 8.27 -18.15
N LEU A 351 15.46 7.19 -18.18
CA LEU A 351 16.26 6.81 -19.36
C LEU A 351 15.38 6.52 -20.57
N PHE A 352 14.33 5.72 -20.40
CA PHE A 352 13.40 5.40 -21.50
C PHE A 352 12.59 6.62 -21.92
N ALA A 353 12.07 7.38 -20.97
CA ALA A 353 11.37 8.63 -21.22
C ALA A 353 12.26 9.60 -22.01
N ARG A 354 13.58 9.60 -21.79
CA ARG A 354 14.52 10.40 -22.59
C ARG A 354 14.73 9.83 -23.99
N ALA A 355 14.91 8.52 -24.11
CA ALA A 355 15.18 7.83 -25.38
C ALA A 355 14.02 7.99 -26.38
N VAL A 356 12.80 8.10 -25.87
CA VAL A 356 11.58 8.30 -26.67
C VAL A 356 11.20 9.78 -26.85
N MET A 357 11.95 10.74 -26.26
CA MET A 357 11.70 12.17 -26.50
C MET A 357 11.87 12.46 -28.00
N GLY A 358 10.77 12.86 -28.65
CA GLY A 358 10.70 13.06 -30.10
C GLY A 358 9.72 12.12 -30.81
N LEU A 359 9.35 10.99 -30.19
CA LEU A 359 8.29 10.11 -30.70
C LEU A 359 6.90 10.74 -30.60
N ASP A 360 6.72 11.80 -29.81
CA ASP A 360 5.50 12.60 -29.75
C ASP A 360 5.04 13.09 -31.12
N ALA A 361 5.98 13.33 -32.04
CA ALA A 361 5.67 13.73 -33.41
C ALA A 361 5.06 12.59 -34.25
N VAL A 362 5.35 11.33 -33.89
CA VAL A 362 4.96 10.12 -34.64
C VAL A 362 3.72 9.47 -34.04
N ALA A 363 3.59 9.45 -32.71
CA ALA A 363 2.48 8.84 -32.00
C ALA A 363 1.88 9.85 -31.01
N PRO A 364 0.83 10.59 -31.38
CA PRO A 364 0.25 11.63 -30.53
C PRO A 364 -0.56 11.07 -29.35
N SER A 365 -0.82 9.76 -29.32
CA SER A 365 -1.54 9.13 -28.22
C SER A 365 -0.60 8.84 -27.06
N ALA A 366 -0.78 9.59 -25.99
CA ALA A 366 -0.10 9.38 -24.71
C ALA A 366 -0.32 7.96 -24.14
N VAL A 367 -1.46 7.31 -24.41
CA VAL A 367 -1.69 5.91 -24.00
C VAL A 367 -0.76 4.96 -24.76
N ILE A 368 -0.64 5.16 -26.08
CA ILE A 368 0.22 4.32 -26.91
C ILE A 368 1.67 4.49 -26.47
N ASN A 369 2.13 5.73 -26.27
CA ASN A 369 3.49 6.00 -25.82
C ASN A 369 3.74 5.39 -24.44
N ALA A 370 2.83 5.58 -23.49
CA ALA A 370 2.95 4.98 -22.17
C ALA A 370 2.98 3.44 -22.25
N ALA A 371 2.11 2.81 -23.05
CA ALA A 371 2.09 1.35 -23.20
C ALA A 371 3.39 0.82 -23.86
N VAL A 372 3.86 1.49 -24.90
CA VAL A 372 5.11 1.17 -25.62
C VAL A 372 6.33 1.30 -24.73
N ILE A 373 6.36 2.32 -23.85
CA ILE A 373 7.47 2.55 -22.91
C ILE A 373 7.41 1.61 -21.70
N SER A 374 6.20 1.36 -21.19
CA SER A 374 6.03 0.65 -19.92
C SER A 374 6.55 -0.79 -19.96
N LEU A 375 6.32 -1.51 -21.06
CA LEU A 375 6.77 -2.91 -21.17
C LEU A 375 8.31 -3.03 -21.16
N PRO A 376 9.07 -2.31 -22.00
CA PRO A 376 10.53 -2.23 -21.91
C PRO A 376 11.02 -1.77 -20.54
N VAL A 377 10.40 -0.75 -19.95
CA VAL A 377 10.78 -0.28 -18.61
C VAL A 377 10.64 -1.38 -17.57
N VAL A 378 9.52 -2.12 -17.58
CA VAL A 378 9.31 -3.25 -16.65
C VAL A 378 10.39 -4.31 -16.86
N VAL A 379 10.61 -4.75 -18.09
CA VAL A 379 11.62 -5.78 -18.40
C VAL A 379 13.02 -5.33 -17.98
N CYS A 380 13.42 -4.11 -18.34
CA CYS A 380 14.73 -3.56 -18.01
C CYS A 380 14.90 -3.34 -16.51
N SER A 381 13.87 -2.87 -15.79
CA SER A 381 13.94 -2.70 -14.33
C SER A 381 14.20 -4.02 -13.62
N TRP A 382 13.55 -5.11 -14.08
CA TRP A 382 13.81 -6.46 -13.56
C TRP A 382 15.18 -6.99 -13.94
N ALA A 383 15.61 -6.77 -15.18
CA ALA A 383 16.93 -7.22 -15.64
C ALA A 383 18.06 -6.53 -14.87
N VAL A 384 17.97 -5.20 -14.69
CA VAL A 384 18.94 -4.43 -13.89
C VAL A 384 18.89 -4.86 -12.44
N ALA A 385 17.70 -5.05 -11.85
CA ALA A 385 17.59 -5.55 -10.49
C ALA A 385 18.21 -6.95 -10.31
N ALA A 386 17.98 -7.86 -11.24
CA ALA A 386 18.59 -9.19 -11.22
C ALA A 386 20.12 -9.10 -11.35
N ALA A 387 20.64 -8.22 -12.20
CA ALA A 387 22.07 -7.98 -12.35
C ALA A 387 22.71 -7.39 -11.07
N VAL A 388 22.07 -6.39 -10.45
CA VAL A 388 22.55 -5.82 -9.18
C VAL A 388 22.56 -6.87 -8.07
N ARG A 389 21.56 -7.75 -8.02
CA ARG A 389 21.50 -8.84 -7.03
C ARG A 389 22.55 -9.92 -7.25
N ALA A 390 23.12 -10.03 -8.44
CA ALA A 390 24.24 -10.93 -8.70
C ALA A 390 25.57 -10.41 -8.09
N ILE A 391 25.63 -9.15 -7.64
CA ILE A 391 26.79 -8.59 -6.95
C ILE A 391 26.84 -9.14 -5.52
N PRO A 392 27.98 -9.72 -5.07
CA PRO A 392 28.10 -10.29 -3.73
C PRO A 392 27.69 -9.30 -2.63
N GLY A 393 26.72 -9.70 -1.78
CA GLY A 393 26.22 -8.91 -0.65
C GLY A 393 24.95 -8.11 -0.93
N PHE A 394 24.62 -7.82 -2.19
CA PHE A 394 23.38 -7.11 -2.56
C PHE A 394 22.13 -8.00 -2.48
N ASP A 395 22.30 -9.31 -2.60
CA ASP A 395 21.23 -10.32 -2.44
C ASP A 395 20.56 -10.29 -1.05
N ARG A 396 21.27 -9.77 -0.03
CA ARG A 396 20.76 -9.61 1.33
C ARG A 396 19.93 -8.34 1.51
N VAL A 397 20.13 -7.35 0.65
CA VAL A 397 19.48 -6.04 0.74
C VAL A 397 18.31 -5.94 -0.24
N LEU A 398 18.39 -6.61 -1.40
CA LEU A 398 17.46 -6.48 -2.52
C LEU A 398 16.64 -7.73 -2.84
#